data_AF-H2FSW0-F1
#
_entry.id   AF-H2FSW0-F1
#
_cell.length_a   1.000
_cell.length_b   1.000
_cell.length_c   1.000
_cell.angle_alpha   90.00
_cell.angle_beta   90.00
_cell.angle_gamma   90.00
#
_symmetry.space_group_name_H-M   'P 1'
#
loop_
_entity.id
_entity.type
_entity.pdbx_description
1 polymer ?
#
loop_
_entity_poly.entity_id
_entity_poly.type
_entity_poly.pdbx_seq_one_letter_code
_entity_poly.pdbx_strand_id
1 'polypeptide(L)'
;MDETALQRTQKYVSARRQNPAWVLLASRRAPLILGCLSSLFEQADDGIAEEDALQALSSMLAEYAVQDEYEIEPDNTRLQAGRDLREWIKRGLVIERAQRLYATDALGAAIRFIDSLDNRIMTSTASRLSVVQREIENLEMGLNPNPASRIASLESRIQQLQQELKAAQSGDIPVLSEAEAVERIREVYGLATALRTDFRRVEDSWREADRNLRQSIMSEQLHRGEIVDHLLDGQEALLHTAEGRVFDSFQQQLRQSSELDRMRDRLRLILSHPSANKALEPNQSKNLRWLPSRLVKESQAVLQARARSERDVKGFLKTGLAAEHHRVGQLLNEIMNQALELDWQPRANRREPVPLPPVGVALAKTPLPERLRFKAIENIDQQALDLSRHRADLSDLDAEFWDALNGLDRETLIRETLQLLAEQGKPLTLVEIAQHLPPEHDLETFALWLGMAREAGVEIDLSQPQEFEVLDEDQRRWLFSLPYLTLSSQDVSDIDWEF
;
A
#
# COMPACT_ATOMS: atom_id res chain seq x y z
N MET A 1 -15.17 30.77 6.17
CA MET A 1 -15.88 30.62 4.88
C MET A 1 -15.08 29.63 4.08
N ASP A 2 -15.65 28.46 3.79
CA ASP A 2 -14.96 27.43 3.01
C ASP A 2 -14.88 27.87 1.55
N GLU A 3 -13.67 28.15 1.06
CA GLU A 3 -13.44 28.35 -0.36
C GLU A 3 -13.88 27.08 -1.10
N THR A 4 -14.81 27.24 -2.03
CA THR A 4 -15.27 26.14 -2.88
C THR A 4 -14.12 25.65 -3.76
N ALA A 5 -14.14 24.37 -4.15
CA ALA A 5 -13.09 23.79 -4.99
C ALA A 5 -12.85 24.61 -6.27
N LEU A 6 -13.92 25.21 -6.84
CA LEU A 6 -13.84 26.10 -8.00
C LEU A 6 -12.98 27.35 -7.74
N GLN A 7 -13.16 28.00 -6.58
CA GLN A 7 -12.40 29.20 -6.21
C GLN A 7 -10.92 28.90 -5.99
N ARG A 8 -10.61 27.74 -5.37
CA ARG A 8 -9.22 27.27 -5.21
C ARG A 8 -8.58 26.97 -6.56
N THR A 9 -9.29 26.29 -7.46
CA THR A 9 -8.79 26.00 -8.81
C THR A 9 -8.50 27.28 -9.58
N GLN A 10 -9.38 28.29 -9.51
CA GLN A 10 -9.14 29.59 -10.15
C GLN A 10 -7.90 30.30 -9.58
N LYS A 11 -7.72 30.30 -8.25
CA LYS A 11 -6.50 30.82 -7.59
C LYS A 11 -5.24 30.07 -8.02
N TYR A 12 -5.30 28.75 -8.16
CA TYR A 12 -4.16 27.95 -8.63
C TYR A 12 -3.85 28.19 -10.10
N VAL A 13 -4.87 28.38 -10.95
CA VAL A 13 -4.66 28.74 -12.35
C VAL A 13 -4.01 30.11 -12.49
N SER A 14 -4.41 31.11 -11.69
CA SER A 14 -3.74 32.41 -11.68
C SER A 14 -2.32 32.32 -11.14
N ALA A 15 -2.11 31.58 -10.04
CA ALA A 15 -0.78 31.37 -9.47
C ALA A 15 0.17 30.66 -10.44
N ARG A 16 -0.30 29.66 -11.19
CA ARG A 16 0.48 28.96 -12.22
C ARG A 16 0.94 29.89 -13.35
N ARG A 17 0.20 30.96 -13.65
CA ARG A 17 0.55 31.92 -14.71
C ARG A 17 1.44 33.06 -14.21
N GLN A 18 1.30 33.45 -12.95
CA GLN A 18 1.93 34.65 -12.40
C GLN A 18 3.14 34.37 -11.50
N ASN A 19 3.19 33.22 -10.82
CA ASN A 19 4.28 32.89 -9.90
C ASN A 19 5.49 32.33 -10.68
N PRO A 20 6.65 33.02 -10.70
CA PRO A 20 7.83 32.57 -11.44
C PRO A 20 8.32 31.18 -11.04
N ALA A 21 8.20 30.82 -9.76
CA ALA A 21 8.60 29.50 -9.26
C ALA A 21 7.77 28.38 -9.91
N TRP A 22 6.46 28.57 -10.01
CA TRP A 22 5.57 27.56 -10.60
C TRP A 22 5.73 27.50 -12.12
N VAL A 23 5.91 28.65 -12.78
CA VAL A 23 6.21 28.69 -14.21
C VAL A 23 7.54 27.97 -14.52
N LEU A 24 8.56 28.16 -13.69
CA LEU A 24 9.83 27.45 -13.81
C LEU A 24 9.65 25.95 -13.65
N LEU A 25 9.01 25.49 -12.56
CA LEU A 25 8.79 24.07 -12.29
C LEU A 25 7.92 23.37 -13.34
N ALA A 26 7.03 24.11 -14.02
CA ALA A 26 6.21 23.57 -15.12
C ALA A 26 6.93 23.54 -16.48
N SER A 27 8.14 24.11 -16.58
CA SER A 27 8.89 24.15 -17.83
C SER A 27 9.65 22.86 -18.10
N ARG A 28 9.79 22.46 -19.38
CA ARG A 28 10.54 21.25 -19.76
C ARG A 28 12.02 21.31 -19.39
N ARG A 29 12.61 22.51 -19.46
CA ARG A 29 14.02 22.76 -19.13
C ARG A 29 14.23 23.04 -17.62
N ALA A 30 13.24 22.77 -16.77
CA ALA A 30 13.32 23.07 -15.33
C ALA A 30 14.55 22.44 -14.65
N PRO A 31 14.88 21.14 -14.86
CA PRO A 31 16.02 20.52 -14.18
C PRO A 31 17.35 21.18 -14.55
N LEU A 32 17.54 21.50 -15.84
CA LEU A 32 18.74 22.20 -16.32
C LEU A 32 18.86 23.61 -15.72
N ILE A 33 17.77 24.39 -15.78
CA ILE A 33 17.76 25.76 -15.25
C ILE A 33 18.04 25.76 -13.75
N LEU A 34 17.41 24.85 -13.01
CA LEU A 34 17.59 24.73 -11.56
C LEU A 34 18.98 24.22 -11.21
N GLY A 35 19.54 23.25 -11.95
CA GLY A 35 20.93 22.81 -11.78
C GLY A 35 21.92 23.97 -11.97
N CYS A 36 21.84 24.67 -13.10
CA CYS A 36 22.74 25.80 -13.38
C CYS A 36 22.59 26.93 -12.36
N LEU A 37 21.36 27.35 -12.04
CA LEU A 37 21.13 28.43 -11.08
C LEU A 37 21.53 28.05 -9.66
N SER A 38 21.28 26.81 -9.24
CA SER A 38 21.69 26.35 -7.91
C SER A 38 23.21 26.34 -7.79
N SER A 39 23.92 25.76 -8.76
CA SER A 39 25.39 25.74 -8.78
C SER A 39 26.02 27.13 -8.88
N LEU A 40 25.39 28.07 -9.60
CA LEU A 40 25.85 29.46 -9.63
C LEU A 40 25.78 30.12 -8.25
N PHE A 41 24.66 29.95 -7.53
CA PHE A 41 24.41 30.62 -6.26
C PHE A 41 24.88 29.83 -5.02
N GLU A 42 25.37 28.60 -5.15
CA GLU A 42 25.79 27.74 -4.05
C GLU A 42 26.96 28.30 -3.23
N GLN A 43 27.85 29.09 -3.87
CA GLN A 43 29.05 29.67 -3.24
C GLN A 43 29.05 31.21 -3.18
N ALA A 44 27.94 31.86 -3.58
CA ALA A 44 27.87 33.30 -3.77
C ALA A 44 26.83 33.98 -2.87
N ASP A 45 27.19 34.14 -1.59
CA ASP A 45 26.32 34.78 -0.58
C ASP A 45 26.01 36.26 -0.86
N ASP A 46 26.86 36.98 -1.61
CA ASP A 46 26.72 38.41 -1.91
C ASP A 46 26.50 38.71 -3.41
N GLY A 47 25.78 37.82 -4.08
CA GLY A 47 25.52 37.90 -5.52
C GLY A 47 26.76 37.65 -6.38
N ILE A 48 26.58 37.57 -7.70
CA ILE A 48 27.63 37.19 -8.66
C ILE A 48 27.77 38.30 -9.69
N ALA A 49 29.00 38.66 -10.08
CA ALA A 49 29.18 39.60 -11.19
C ALA A 49 28.61 39.00 -12.49
N GLU A 50 27.96 39.82 -13.32
CA GLU A 50 27.29 39.33 -14.54
C GLU A 50 28.25 38.58 -15.48
N GLU A 51 29.48 39.08 -15.64
CA GLU A 51 30.49 38.46 -16.50
C GLU A 51 30.93 37.08 -15.99
N ASP A 52 31.10 36.93 -14.67
CA ASP A 52 31.47 35.66 -14.04
C ASP A 52 30.33 34.65 -14.15
N ALA A 53 29.08 35.10 -13.97
CA ALA A 53 27.90 34.27 -14.13
C ALA A 53 27.74 33.79 -15.58
N LEU A 54 27.95 34.67 -16.57
CA LEU A 54 27.93 34.31 -17.99
C LEU A 54 29.01 33.30 -18.33
N GLN A 55 30.22 33.46 -17.80
CA GLN A 55 31.32 32.54 -18.04
C GLN A 55 31.03 31.17 -17.42
N ALA A 56 30.66 31.12 -16.14
CA ALA A 56 30.33 29.87 -15.44
C ALA A 56 29.16 29.14 -16.10
N LEU A 57 28.10 29.86 -16.47
CA LEU A 57 26.94 29.28 -17.14
C LEU A 57 27.28 28.78 -18.54
N SER A 58 28.15 29.47 -19.29
CA SER A 58 28.61 28.98 -20.59
C SER A 58 29.42 27.68 -20.47
N SER A 59 30.22 27.53 -19.42
CA SER A 59 30.94 26.28 -19.15
C SER A 59 29.97 25.15 -18.76
N MET A 60 29.00 25.42 -17.88
CA MET A 60 27.99 24.43 -17.47
C MET A 60 27.16 23.96 -18.67
N LEU A 61 26.66 24.88 -19.51
CA LEU A 61 25.87 24.51 -20.70
C LEU A 61 26.68 23.71 -21.72
N ALA A 62 28.00 23.87 -21.79
CA ALA A 62 28.86 23.11 -22.70
C ALA A 62 28.94 21.62 -22.32
N GLU A 63 28.82 21.30 -21.03
CA GLU A 63 28.78 19.91 -20.54
C GLU A 63 27.47 19.21 -20.93
N TYR A 64 26.36 19.96 -20.93
CA TYR A 64 25.04 19.46 -21.35
C TYR A 64 24.83 19.50 -22.88
N ALA A 65 25.68 20.19 -23.64
CA ALA A 65 25.59 20.29 -25.10
C ALA A 65 25.83 18.95 -25.83
N VAL A 66 26.33 17.93 -25.13
CA VAL A 66 26.52 16.57 -25.67
C VAL A 66 25.19 15.78 -25.68
N GLN A 67 24.17 16.24 -24.96
CA GLN A 67 22.89 15.55 -24.80
C GLN A 67 21.81 16.19 -25.69
N ASP A 68 21.31 15.44 -26.68
CA ASP A 68 20.26 15.89 -27.63
C ASP A 68 18.95 16.33 -26.95
N GLU A 69 18.72 15.90 -25.70
CA GLU A 69 17.50 16.16 -24.93
C GLU A 69 17.31 17.65 -24.56
N TYR A 70 18.40 18.42 -24.48
CA TYR A 70 18.37 19.81 -24.02
C TYR A 70 18.41 20.85 -25.16
N GLU A 71 18.52 20.39 -26.42
CA GLU A 71 18.56 21.24 -27.63
C GLU A 71 19.56 22.41 -27.52
N ILE A 72 20.77 22.14 -27.01
CA ILE A 72 21.83 23.14 -26.86
C ILE A 72 22.77 23.04 -28.07
N GLU A 73 22.96 24.14 -28.81
CA GLU A 73 23.95 24.20 -29.89
C GLU A 73 25.38 24.29 -29.32
N PRO A 74 26.27 23.30 -29.60
CA PRO A 74 27.60 23.23 -28.99
C PRO A 74 28.53 24.38 -29.40
N ASP A 75 28.32 25.00 -30.57
CA ASP A 75 29.18 26.07 -31.09
C ASP A 75 28.79 27.48 -30.57
N ASN A 76 27.64 27.63 -29.91
CA ASN A 76 27.06 28.94 -29.55
C ASN A 76 26.73 29.10 -28.06
N THR A 77 27.38 28.32 -27.19
CA THR A 77 27.05 28.23 -25.77
C THR A 77 27.09 29.57 -25.02
N ARG A 78 28.03 30.47 -25.37
CA ARG A 78 28.13 31.81 -24.74
C ARG A 78 26.99 32.74 -25.15
N LEU A 79 26.51 32.65 -26.39
CA LEU A 79 25.36 33.44 -26.85
C LEU A 79 24.06 32.91 -26.24
N GLN A 80 23.95 31.59 -26.11
CA GLN A 80 22.81 30.94 -25.46
C GLN A 80 22.75 31.30 -23.97
N ALA A 81 23.90 31.25 -23.29
CA ALA A 81 24.04 31.68 -21.89
C ALA A 81 23.52 33.11 -21.65
N GLY A 82 23.89 34.04 -22.53
CA GLY A 82 23.42 35.43 -22.45
C GLY A 82 21.95 35.62 -22.79
N ARG A 83 21.33 34.73 -23.57
CA ARG A 83 19.88 34.74 -23.84
C ARG A 83 19.11 34.19 -22.66
N ASP A 84 19.56 33.06 -22.11
CA ASP A 84 18.91 32.38 -20.99
C ASP A 84 18.96 33.26 -19.73
N LEU A 85 20.11 33.88 -19.44
CA LEU A 85 20.24 34.81 -18.32
C LEU A 85 19.26 36.00 -18.43
N ARG A 86 19.15 36.61 -19.62
CA ARG A 86 18.18 37.70 -19.88
C ARG A 86 16.75 37.22 -19.73
N GLU A 87 16.45 36.00 -20.18
CA GLU A 87 15.14 35.41 -20.01
C GLU A 87 14.80 35.16 -18.54
N TRP A 88 15.76 34.69 -17.74
CA TRP A 88 15.57 34.45 -16.30
C TRP A 88 15.39 35.75 -15.52
N ILE A 89 16.07 36.82 -15.91
CA ILE A 89 15.83 38.17 -15.37
C ILE A 89 14.42 38.64 -15.73
N LYS A 90 14.01 38.50 -17.00
CA LYS A 90 12.66 38.88 -17.46
C LYS A 90 11.55 38.09 -16.74
N ARG A 91 11.79 36.81 -16.45
CA ARG A 91 10.86 35.94 -15.73
C ARG A 91 10.85 36.20 -14.21
N GLY A 92 11.74 37.05 -13.70
CA GLY A 92 11.83 37.38 -12.29
C GLY A 92 12.41 36.26 -11.42
N LEU A 93 13.25 35.40 -12.00
CA LEU A 93 13.98 34.35 -11.27
C LEU A 93 15.27 34.91 -10.67
N VAL A 94 15.92 35.83 -11.38
CA VAL A 94 17.15 36.52 -10.98
C VAL A 94 16.91 38.02 -11.10
N ILE A 95 17.48 38.82 -10.20
CA ILE A 95 17.44 40.29 -10.28
C ILE A 95 18.86 40.80 -10.43
N GLU A 96 19.04 41.73 -11.36
CA GLU A 96 20.29 42.47 -11.54
C GLU A 96 20.26 43.76 -10.70
N ARG A 97 21.26 43.96 -9.84
CA ARG A 97 21.49 45.21 -9.11
C ARG A 97 22.98 45.53 -9.11
N ALA A 98 23.33 46.76 -9.48
CA ALA A 98 24.73 47.22 -9.50
C ALA A 98 25.67 46.25 -10.23
N GLN A 99 25.23 45.73 -11.39
CA GLN A 99 26.01 44.81 -12.23
C GLN A 99 26.33 43.45 -11.59
N ARG A 100 25.56 43.11 -10.55
CA ARG A 100 25.57 41.81 -9.85
C ARG A 100 24.19 41.18 -9.92
N LEU A 101 24.18 39.85 -9.98
CA LEU A 101 22.99 39.03 -10.04
C LEU A 101 22.67 38.47 -8.67
N TYR A 102 21.39 38.52 -8.30
CA TYR A 102 20.86 38.02 -7.04
C TYR A 102 19.71 37.04 -7.29
N ALA A 103 19.68 35.94 -6.55
CA ALA A 103 18.56 35.01 -6.55
C ALA A 103 17.31 35.69 -5.96
N THR A 104 16.14 35.42 -6.56
CA THR A 104 14.85 35.90 -6.03
C THR A 104 14.23 34.93 -5.04
N ASP A 105 13.28 35.41 -4.24
CA ASP A 105 12.46 34.55 -3.37
C ASP A 105 11.73 33.45 -4.15
N ALA A 106 11.34 33.72 -5.40
CA ALA A 106 10.68 32.76 -6.27
C ALA A 106 11.62 31.63 -6.68
N LEU A 107 12.87 31.96 -7.07
CA LEU A 107 13.90 30.96 -7.35
C LEU A 107 14.23 30.13 -6.10
N GLY A 108 14.44 30.78 -4.95
CA GLY A 108 14.67 30.09 -3.69
C GLY A 108 13.51 29.19 -3.27
N ALA A 109 12.26 29.58 -3.55
CA ALA A 109 11.09 28.74 -3.30
C ALA A 109 11.03 27.50 -4.20
N ALA A 110 11.44 27.62 -5.48
CA ALA A 110 11.51 26.49 -6.40
C ALA A 110 12.63 25.50 -6.00
N ILE A 111 13.81 26.00 -5.63
CA ILE A 111 14.94 25.18 -5.14
C ILE A 111 14.53 24.46 -3.86
N ARG A 112 14.02 25.17 -2.85
CA ARG A 112 13.53 24.54 -1.61
C ARG A 112 12.43 23.50 -1.87
N PHE A 113 11.57 23.71 -2.86
CA PHE A 113 10.57 22.73 -3.24
C PHE A 113 11.22 21.47 -3.82
N ILE A 114 12.27 21.58 -4.64
CA ILE A 114 12.96 20.41 -5.17
C ILE A 114 13.79 19.70 -4.09
N ASP A 115 14.52 20.44 -3.27
CA ASP A 115 15.24 19.89 -2.11
C ASP A 115 14.29 19.21 -1.12
N SER A 116 13.02 19.65 -1.09
CA SER A 116 11.98 18.98 -0.31
C SER A 116 11.57 17.62 -0.84
N LEU A 117 11.61 17.44 -2.16
CA LEU A 117 11.36 16.15 -2.78
C LEU A 117 12.45 15.16 -2.38
N ASP A 118 13.68 15.64 -2.18
CA ASP A 118 14.83 14.87 -1.71
C ASP A 118 14.93 14.80 -0.16
N ASN A 119 13.79 14.91 0.53
CA ASN A 119 13.64 14.67 1.97
C ASN A 119 14.39 15.62 2.93
N ARG A 120 14.84 16.80 2.51
CA ARG A 120 15.52 17.74 3.42
C ARG A 120 14.84 19.09 3.53
N ILE A 121 13.54 19.17 3.87
CA ILE A 121 13.04 20.47 4.41
C ILE A 121 13.42 20.62 5.86
N MET A 122 14.46 21.43 6.02
CA MET A 122 14.92 22.04 7.25
C MET A 122 14.17 23.36 7.55
N THR A 123 13.32 23.44 8.58
CA THR A 123 12.84 24.71 9.20
C THR A 123 13.62 25.09 10.50
N SER A 124 14.04 26.36 10.60
CA SER A 124 14.63 27.12 11.75
C SER A 124 15.91 26.61 12.48
N THR A 125 16.93 27.46 12.53
CA THR A 125 18.31 27.22 13.03
C THR A 125 18.44 27.21 14.56
N ALA A 126 17.60 27.97 15.29
CA ALA A 126 17.74 28.13 16.75
C ALA A 126 17.21 26.91 17.51
N SER A 127 16.06 26.36 17.08
CA SER A 127 15.50 25.16 17.72
C SER A 127 16.33 23.91 17.39
N ARG A 128 16.90 23.82 16.17
CA ARG A 128 17.78 22.71 15.79
C ARG A 128 18.99 22.57 16.68
N LEU A 129 19.64 23.65 17.09
CA LEU A 129 20.78 23.52 18.00
C LEU A 129 20.33 22.88 19.32
N SER A 130 19.16 23.28 19.85
CA SER A 130 18.62 22.70 21.09
C SER A 130 18.20 21.23 20.93
N VAL A 131 17.66 20.85 19.77
CA VAL A 131 17.30 19.47 19.45
C VAL A 131 18.57 18.64 19.22
N VAL A 132 19.52 19.13 18.42
CA VAL A 132 20.82 18.49 18.18
C VAL A 132 21.58 18.32 19.49
N GLN A 133 21.60 19.33 20.35
CA GLN A 133 22.25 19.25 21.66
C GLN A 133 21.56 18.23 22.56
N ARG A 134 20.22 18.19 22.58
CA ARG A 134 19.46 17.15 23.31
C ARG A 134 19.71 15.75 22.74
N GLU A 135 19.77 15.60 21.42
CA GLU A 135 20.06 14.33 20.77
C GLU A 135 21.52 13.91 20.99
N ILE A 136 22.47 14.85 21.01
CA ILE A 136 23.87 14.58 21.41
C ILE A 136 23.93 14.12 22.86
N GLU A 137 23.25 14.80 23.78
CA GLU A 137 23.16 14.39 25.20
C GLU A 137 22.52 13.00 25.34
N ASN A 138 21.43 12.74 24.62
CA ASN A 138 20.74 11.43 24.63
C ASN A 138 21.63 10.33 24.04
N LEU A 139 22.34 10.63 22.95
CA LEU A 139 23.27 9.70 22.29
C LEU A 139 24.48 9.43 23.17
N GLU A 140 25.05 10.45 23.81
CA GLU A 140 26.12 10.30 24.81
C GLU A 140 25.67 9.38 25.95
N MET A 141 24.46 9.59 26.49
CA MET A 141 23.88 8.73 27.52
C MET A 141 23.59 7.30 27.05
N GLY A 142 23.19 7.13 25.79
CA GLY A 142 22.91 5.83 25.17
C GLY A 142 24.15 5.02 24.80
N LEU A 143 25.23 5.70 24.41
CA LEU A 143 26.50 5.10 24.03
C LEU A 143 27.42 4.83 25.22
N ASN A 144 27.24 5.51 26.36
CA ASN A 144 28.14 5.41 27.50
C ASN A 144 27.81 4.17 28.36
N PRO A 145 28.68 3.13 28.37
CA PRO A 145 28.45 1.91 29.13
C PRO A 145 28.91 2.02 30.59
N ASN A 146 29.45 3.17 31.02
CA ASN A 146 30.00 3.36 32.36
C ASN A 146 28.89 3.76 33.38
N PRO A 147 28.60 2.91 34.40
CA PRO A 147 27.59 3.20 35.41
C PRO A 147 27.87 4.48 36.22
N ALA A 148 29.14 4.80 36.51
CA ALA A 148 29.50 5.96 37.31
C ALA A 148 29.18 7.30 36.62
N SER A 149 29.45 7.39 35.31
CA SER A 149 29.12 8.56 34.50
C SER A 149 27.60 8.75 34.38
N ARG A 150 26.84 7.66 34.32
CA ARG A 150 25.36 7.70 34.27
C ARG A 150 24.75 8.12 35.60
N ILE A 151 25.33 7.72 36.72
CA ILE A 151 24.90 8.18 38.06
C ILE A 151 25.16 9.68 38.19
N ALA A 152 26.36 10.16 37.82
CA ALA A 152 26.70 11.57 37.90
C ALA A 152 25.80 12.47 37.03
N SER A 153 25.43 12.02 35.83
CA SER A 153 24.51 12.77 34.96
C SER A 153 23.09 12.82 35.52
N LEU A 154 22.60 11.71 36.10
CA LEU A 154 21.29 11.66 36.76
C LEU A 154 21.26 12.54 38.01
N GLU A 155 22.31 12.53 38.84
CA GLU A 155 22.41 13.40 40.02
C GLU A 155 22.42 14.88 39.64
N SER A 156 23.16 15.26 38.59
CA SER A 156 23.14 16.63 38.04
C SER A 156 21.73 17.05 37.58
N ARG A 157 21.03 16.15 36.87
CA ARG A 157 19.63 16.39 36.44
C ARG A 157 18.69 16.55 37.63
N ILE A 158 18.86 15.74 38.67
CA ILE A 158 18.08 15.84 39.92
C ILE A 158 18.34 17.17 40.60
N GLN A 159 19.59 17.64 40.68
CA GLN A 159 19.91 18.94 41.27
C GLN A 159 19.28 20.09 40.48
N GLN A 160 19.34 20.05 39.14
CA GLN A 160 18.66 21.04 38.29
C GLN A 160 17.15 21.05 38.53
N LEU A 161 16.51 19.87 38.51
CA LEU A 161 15.06 19.76 38.78
C LEU A 161 14.69 20.22 40.19
N GLN A 162 15.54 19.98 41.19
CA GLN A 162 15.34 20.49 42.55
C GLN A 162 15.45 22.01 42.63
N GLN A 163 16.35 22.62 41.85
CA GLN A 163 16.43 24.08 41.75
C GLN A 163 15.21 24.67 41.06
N GLU A 164 14.77 24.09 39.94
CA GLU A 164 13.54 24.49 39.24
C GLU A 164 12.30 24.35 40.15
N LEU A 165 12.21 23.26 40.93
CA LEU A 165 11.14 23.05 41.88
C LEU A 165 11.14 24.10 42.99
N LYS A 166 12.31 24.47 43.52
CA LYS A 166 12.44 25.56 44.49
C LYS A 166 12.04 26.90 43.90
N ALA A 167 12.47 27.21 42.67
CA ALA A 167 12.09 28.43 41.96
C ALA A 167 10.57 28.52 41.75
N ALA A 168 9.94 27.43 41.31
CA ALA A 168 8.50 27.32 41.17
C ALA A 168 7.76 27.46 42.51
N GLN A 169 8.29 26.87 43.60
CA GLN A 169 7.75 27.02 44.95
C GLN A 169 7.87 28.46 45.49
N SER A 170 8.91 29.19 45.10
CA SER A 170 9.06 30.62 45.40
C SER A 170 8.23 31.54 44.51
N GLY A 171 7.48 30.99 43.55
CA GLY A 171 6.62 31.75 42.63
C GLY A 171 7.33 32.36 41.42
N ASP A 172 8.63 32.04 41.23
CA ASP A 172 9.43 32.52 40.11
C ASP A 172 9.34 31.49 38.97
N ILE A 173 8.27 31.61 38.17
CA ILE A 173 8.00 30.70 37.05
C ILE A 173 8.38 31.43 35.76
N PRO A 174 9.48 31.05 35.08
CA PRO A 174 9.80 31.59 33.77
C PRO A 174 8.73 31.16 32.77
N VAL A 175 7.83 32.09 32.42
CA VAL A 175 6.82 31.88 31.39
C VAL A 175 7.39 32.33 30.06
N LEU A 176 7.21 31.52 29.01
CA LEU A 176 7.61 31.89 27.65
C LEU A 176 6.97 33.22 27.23
N SER A 177 7.73 34.06 26.53
CA SER A 177 7.14 35.23 25.90
C SER A 177 6.14 34.81 24.81
N GLU A 178 5.21 35.71 24.47
CA GLU A 178 4.20 35.40 23.45
C GLU A 178 4.81 35.04 22.09
N ALA A 179 5.90 35.71 21.68
CA ALA A 179 6.60 35.44 20.43
C ALA A 179 7.24 34.05 20.42
N GLU A 180 7.93 33.68 21.50
CA GLU A 180 8.54 32.36 21.66
C GLU A 180 7.49 31.25 21.73
N ALA A 181 6.36 31.49 22.42
CA ALA A 181 5.25 30.56 22.47
C ALA A 181 4.65 30.33 21.07
N VAL A 182 4.47 31.39 20.28
CA VAL A 182 3.98 31.27 18.90
C VAL A 182 4.93 30.47 18.02
N GLU A 183 6.24 30.73 18.12
CA GLU A 183 7.25 29.99 17.36
C GLU A 183 7.26 28.50 17.71
N ARG A 184 7.32 28.17 19.01
CA ARG A 184 7.34 26.78 19.48
C ARG A 184 6.05 26.02 19.13
N ILE A 185 4.89 26.66 19.15
CA ILE A 185 3.63 26.03 18.72
C ILE A 185 3.66 25.70 17.23
N ARG A 186 4.19 26.58 16.39
CA ARG A 186 4.36 26.32 14.94
C ARG A 186 5.34 25.17 14.69
N GLU A 187 6.41 25.09 15.46
CA GLU A 187 7.36 24.00 15.39
C GLU A 187 6.71 22.66 15.75
N VAL A 188 5.98 22.59 16.87
CA VAL A 188 5.25 21.37 17.26
C VAL A 188 4.29 20.93 16.17
N TYR A 189 3.59 21.88 15.52
CA TYR A 189 2.73 21.57 14.37
C TYR A 189 3.52 21.04 13.17
N GLY A 190 4.70 21.60 12.88
CA GLY A 190 5.60 21.13 11.84
C GLY A 190 6.05 19.68 12.08
N LEU A 191 6.55 19.39 13.28
CA LEU A 191 6.97 18.04 13.69
C LEU A 191 5.81 17.03 13.63
N ALA A 192 4.63 17.42 14.12
CA ALA A 192 3.42 16.60 14.05
C ALA A 192 3.01 16.25 12.61
N THR A 193 3.19 17.20 11.68
CA THR A 193 2.85 16.99 10.27
C THR A 193 3.90 16.13 9.56
N ALA A 194 5.18 16.30 9.88
CA ALA A 194 6.27 15.48 9.37
C ALA A 194 6.09 14.01 9.78
N LEU A 195 5.84 13.74 11.08
CA LEU A 195 5.64 12.40 11.61
C LEU A 195 4.54 11.61 10.87
N ARG A 196 3.45 12.29 10.49
CA ARG A 196 2.38 11.66 9.69
C ARG A 196 2.87 11.25 8.30
N THR A 197 3.65 12.11 7.66
CA THR A 197 4.23 11.84 6.34
C THR A 197 5.20 10.66 6.43
N ASP A 198 5.97 10.57 7.51
CA ASP A 198 6.90 9.46 7.75
C ASP A 198 6.16 8.12 7.84
N PHE A 199 5.01 8.05 8.52
CA PHE A 199 4.22 6.81 8.56
C PHE A 199 3.67 6.39 7.20
N ARG A 200 3.24 7.35 6.38
CA ARG A 200 2.82 7.04 5.01
C ARG A 200 3.99 6.54 4.15
N ARG A 201 5.18 7.10 4.33
CA ARG A 201 6.39 6.61 3.65
C ARG A 201 6.72 5.20 4.06
N VAL A 202 6.66 4.88 5.36
CA VAL A 202 6.84 3.50 5.84
C VAL A 202 5.81 2.57 5.19
N GLU A 203 4.53 2.97 5.14
CA GLU A 203 3.50 2.19 4.44
C GLU A 203 3.85 1.94 2.97
N ASP A 204 4.25 2.99 2.24
CA ASP A 204 4.63 2.90 0.83
C ASP A 204 5.85 1.99 0.63
N SER A 205 6.86 2.08 1.51
CA SER A 205 8.03 1.19 1.51
C SER A 205 7.65 -0.27 1.78
N TRP A 206 6.71 -0.54 2.68
CA TRP A 206 6.16 -1.90 2.87
C TRP A 206 5.44 -2.41 1.62
N ARG A 207 4.64 -1.56 0.96
CA ARG A 207 3.95 -1.91 -0.29
C ARG A 207 4.91 -2.14 -1.46
N GLU A 208 6.02 -1.41 -1.49
CA GLU A 208 7.07 -1.59 -2.48
C GLU A 208 7.87 -2.86 -2.23
N ALA A 209 8.26 -3.15 -0.99
CA ALA A 209 8.90 -4.40 -0.62
C ALA A 209 8.02 -5.62 -0.96
N ASP A 210 6.72 -5.54 -0.69
CA ASP A 210 5.76 -6.59 -1.07
C ASP A 210 5.69 -6.79 -2.59
N ARG A 211 5.66 -5.69 -3.36
CA ARG A 211 5.66 -5.76 -4.83
C ARG A 211 6.95 -6.38 -5.37
N ASN A 212 8.10 -5.97 -4.83
CA ASN A 212 9.40 -6.50 -5.23
C ASN A 212 9.49 -7.99 -4.90
N LEU A 213 9.03 -8.41 -3.71
CA LEU A 213 8.99 -9.82 -3.33
C LEU A 213 8.13 -10.64 -4.30
N ARG A 214 6.94 -10.15 -4.69
CA ARG A 214 6.11 -10.83 -5.70
C ARG A 214 6.81 -10.92 -7.05
N GLN A 215 7.48 -9.86 -7.48
CA GLN A 215 8.23 -9.87 -8.73
C GLN A 215 9.34 -10.92 -8.70
N SER A 216 10.13 -10.96 -7.62
CA SER A 216 11.16 -11.99 -7.43
C SER A 216 10.59 -13.40 -7.47
N ILE A 217 9.47 -13.66 -6.77
CA ILE A 217 8.76 -14.96 -6.81
C ILE A 217 8.33 -15.33 -8.25
N MET A 218 7.91 -14.35 -9.07
CA MET A 218 7.49 -14.61 -10.45
C MET A 218 8.66 -14.80 -11.41
N SER A 219 9.77 -14.07 -11.22
CA SER A 219 10.91 -14.07 -12.14
C SER A 219 11.93 -15.17 -11.86
N GLU A 220 12.07 -15.60 -10.61
CA GLU A 220 13.10 -16.54 -10.18
C GLU A 220 12.47 -17.85 -9.67
N GLN A 221 13.12 -18.99 -9.93
CA GLN A 221 12.75 -20.29 -9.38
C GLN A 221 13.12 -20.37 -7.89
N LEU A 222 12.63 -19.42 -7.10
CA LEU A 222 12.94 -19.32 -5.68
C LEU A 222 12.27 -20.48 -4.92
N HIS A 223 13.05 -21.13 -4.07
CA HIS A 223 12.56 -22.20 -3.22
C HIS A 223 11.75 -21.60 -2.07
N ARG A 224 10.85 -22.41 -1.49
CA ARG A 224 9.97 -21.98 -0.38
C ARG A 224 10.73 -21.34 0.80
N GLY A 225 11.95 -21.80 1.09
CA GLY A 225 12.82 -21.22 2.13
C GLY A 225 13.32 -19.82 1.76
N GLU A 226 13.83 -19.66 0.54
CA GLU A 226 14.35 -18.38 0.04
C GLU A 226 13.29 -17.30 0.00
N ILE A 227 12.02 -17.64 -0.32
CA ILE A 227 10.90 -16.69 -0.27
C ILE A 227 10.65 -16.18 1.16
N VAL A 228 10.77 -17.04 2.17
CA VAL A 228 10.61 -16.66 3.56
C VAL A 228 11.80 -15.81 4.01
N ASP A 229 13.01 -16.18 3.63
CA ASP A 229 14.22 -15.41 3.95
C ASP A 229 14.16 -14.01 3.34
N HIS A 230 13.79 -13.89 2.06
CA HIS A 230 13.59 -12.58 1.42
C HIS A 230 12.49 -11.73 2.07
N LEU A 231 11.41 -12.36 2.53
CA LEU A 231 10.39 -11.64 3.31
C LEU A 231 11.00 -11.10 4.60
N LEU A 232 11.68 -11.95 5.38
CA LEU A 232 12.26 -11.58 6.68
C LEU A 232 13.34 -10.51 6.54
N ASP A 233 14.26 -10.66 5.59
CA ASP A 233 15.30 -9.69 5.26
C ASP A 233 14.70 -8.35 4.82
N GLY A 234 13.63 -8.39 4.02
CA GLY A 234 12.86 -7.22 3.64
C GLY A 234 12.22 -6.53 4.84
N GLN A 235 11.64 -7.28 5.79
CA GLN A 235 11.08 -6.72 7.02
C GLN A 235 12.17 -6.05 7.88
N GLU A 236 13.33 -6.69 8.02
CA GLU A 236 14.44 -6.20 8.83
C GLU A 236 15.08 -4.96 8.20
N ALA A 237 15.30 -4.95 6.88
CA ALA A 237 15.79 -3.79 6.15
C ALA A 237 14.87 -2.57 6.31
N LEU A 238 13.54 -2.77 6.25
CA LEU A 238 12.56 -1.71 6.48
C LEU A 238 12.61 -1.16 7.91
N LEU A 239 12.84 -2.02 8.91
CA LEU A 239 13.01 -1.58 10.30
C LEU A 239 14.31 -0.80 10.52
N HIS A 240 15.35 -1.02 9.72
CA HIS A 240 16.62 -0.29 9.81
C HIS A 240 16.60 1.10 9.17
N THR A 241 15.58 1.43 8.37
CA THR A 241 15.39 2.79 7.84
C THR A 241 15.17 3.81 8.96
N ALA A 242 15.40 5.09 8.69
CA ALA A 242 15.17 6.15 9.68
C ALA A 242 13.68 6.21 10.06
N GLU A 243 12.81 6.11 9.06
CA GLU A 243 11.36 6.14 9.18
C GLU A 243 10.82 4.89 9.87
N GLY A 244 11.35 3.71 9.56
CA GLY A 244 11.00 2.44 10.20
C GLY A 244 11.34 2.41 11.69
N ARG A 245 12.51 2.97 12.09
CA ARG A 245 12.89 3.11 13.51
C ARG A 245 11.97 4.05 14.27
N VAL A 246 11.55 5.16 13.65
CA VAL A 246 10.56 6.09 14.24
C VAL A 246 9.23 5.38 14.43
N PHE A 247 8.79 4.59 13.45
CA PHE A 247 7.57 3.80 13.56
C PHE A 247 7.64 2.74 14.66
N ASP A 248 8.75 1.99 14.79
CA ASP A 248 8.90 0.97 15.84
C ASP A 248 8.92 1.60 17.24
N SER A 249 9.65 2.70 17.43
CA SER A 249 9.64 3.47 18.67
C SER A 249 8.24 3.97 19.03
N PHE A 250 7.48 4.47 18.04
CA PHE A 250 6.10 4.85 18.24
C PHE A 250 5.21 3.66 18.61
N GLN A 251 5.37 2.50 17.98
CA GLN A 251 4.67 1.26 18.34
C GLN A 251 4.97 0.82 19.78
N GLN A 252 6.22 0.95 20.23
CA GLN A 252 6.60 0.69 21.61
C GLN A 252 5.87 1.64 22.58
N GLN A 253 5.74 2.91 22.21
CA GLN A 253 4.99 3.91 22.99
C GLN A 253 3.47 3.64 22.96
N LEU A 254 2.90 3.20 21.84
CA LEU A 254 1.49 2.82 21.73
C LEU A 254 1.11 1.67 22.68
N ARG A 255 2.02 0.74 22.93
CA ARG A 255 1.82 -0.34 23.91
C ARG A 255 1.62 0.19 25.33
N GLN A 256 2.08 1.41 25.62
CA GLN A 256 1.88 2.10 26.88
C GLN A 256 0.66 3.03 26.77
N SER A 257 -0.53 2.50 27.03
CA SER A 257 -1.81 3.22 26.84
C SER A 257 -1.86 4.61 27.50
N SER A 258 -1.13 4.82 28.60
CA SER A 258 -1.05 6.11 29.30
C SER A 258 -0.39 7.24 28.51
N GLU A 259 0.52 6.95 27.57
CA GLU A 259 1.29 7.99 26.87
C GLU A 259 0.46 8.74 25.82
N LEU A 260 -0.42 8.04 25.10
CA LEU A 260 -1.33 8.68 24.14
C LEU A 260 -2.35 9.60 24.83
N ASP A 261 -2.88 9.18 25.98
CA ASP A 261 -3.81 10.00 26.76
C ASP A 261 -3.12 11.25 27.28
N ARG A 262 -1.90 11.12 27.82
CA ARG A 262 -1.05 12.25 28.23
C ARG A 262 -0.76 13.20 27.07
N MET A 263 -0.43 12.67 25.89
CA MET A 263 -0.22 13.47 24.69
C MET A 263 -1.47 14.27 24.32
N ARG A 264 -2.65 13.62 24.33
CA ARG A 264 -3.93 14.28 24.04
C ARG A 264 -4.22 15.42 25.01
N ASP A 265 -3.97 15.22 26.31
CA ASP A 265 -4.23 16.24 27.32
C ASP A 265 -3.22 17.40 27.24
N ARG A 266 -1.94 17.12 26.98
CA ARG A 266 -0.92 18.16 26.71
C ARG A 266 -1.27 19.00 25.48
N LEU A 267 -1.70 18.38 24.39
CA LEU A 267 -2.12 19.10 23.18
C LEU A 267 -3.36 19.96 23.43
N ARG A 268 -4.33 19.50 24.24
CA ARG A 268 -5.48 20.32 24.64
C ARG A 268 -5.06 21.54 25.44
N LEU A 269 -4.12 21.39 26.38
CA LEU A 269 -3.59 22.50 27.17
C LEU A 269 -2.88 23.52 26.27
N ILE A 270 -2.01 23.08 25.37
CA ILE A 270 -1.32 23.97 24.42
C ILE A 270 -2.32 24.72 23.55
N LEU A 271 -3.33 24.03 23.01
CA LEU A 271 -4.36 24.63 22.15
C LEU A 271 -5.34 25.54 22.91
N SER A 272 -5.43 25.43 24.23
CA SER A 272 -6.23 26.35 25.06
C SER A 272 -5.54 27.68 25.32
N HIS A 273 -4.22 27.77 25.09
CA HIS A 273 -3.45 28.98 25.33
C HIS A 273 -3.75 30.07 24.27
N PRO A 274 -3.86 31.36 24.65
CA PRO A 274 -4.17 32.45 23.71
C PRO A 274 -3.20 32.54 22.52
N SER A 275 -1.91 32.25 22.75
CA SER A 275 -0.88 32.25 21.71
C SER A 275 -1.11 31.19 20.63
N ALA A 276 -1.86 30.12 20.89
CA ALA A 276 -2.18 29.10 19.90
C ALA A 276 -3.05 29.66 18.76
N ASN A 277 -3.97 30.58 19.08
CA ASN A 277 -4.83 31.24 18.07
C ASN A 277 -4.04 32.21 17.18
N LYS A 278 -2.91 32.74 17.66
CA LYS A 278 -1.99 33.58 16.86
C LYS A 278 -0.99 32.74 16.07
N ALA A 279 -0.64 31.56 16.59
CA ALA A 279 0.34 30.67 15.97
C ALA A 279 -0.24 29.86 14.82
N LEU A 280 -1.47 29.37 14.96
CA LEU A 280 -2.09 28.37 14.10
C LEU A 280 -3.41 28.85 13.50
N GLU A 281 -3.66 28.50 12.25
CA GLU A 281 -4.96 28.68 11.62
C GLU A 281 -6.01 27.72 12.24
N PRO A 282 -7.33 28.03 12.15
CA PRO A 282 -8.38 27.17 12.71
C PRO A 282 -8.30 25.70 12.24
N ASN A 283 -7.93 25.48 10.97
CA ASN A 283 -7.73 24.14 10.42
C ASN A 283 -6.48 23.44 10.99
N GLN A 284 -5.39 24.16 11.21
CA GLN A 284 -4.17 23.64 11.80
C GLN A 284 -4.39 23.24 13.27
N SER A 285 -5.09 24.08 14.04
CA SER A 285 -5.49 23.77 15.42
C SER A 285 -6.39 22.54 15.50
N LYS A 286 -7.34 22.38 14.56
CA LYS A 286 -8.16 21.16 14.45
C LYS A 286 -7.29 19.95 14.12
N ASN A 287 -6.37 20.05 13.17
CA ASN A 287 -5.47 18.96 12.81
C ASN A 287 -4.60 18.51 14.00
N LEU A 288 -4.06 19.45 14.77
CA LEU A 288 -3.23 19.15 15.94
C LEU A 288 -4.05 18.49 17.06
N ARG A 289 -5.29 18.93 17.27
CA ARG A 289 -6.22 18.32 18.25
C ARG A 289 -6.52 16.85 17.96
N TRP A 290 -6.68 16.49 16.69
CA TRP A 290 -7.00 15.14 16.25
C TRP A 290 -5.75 14.29 15.93
N LEU A 291 -4.55 14.82 16.15
CA LEU A 291 -3.31 14.16 15.83
C LEU A 291 -3.18 12.76 16.46
N PRO A 292 -3.44 12.53 17.77
CA PRO A 292 -3.25 11.21 18.37
C PRO A 292 -4.13 10.14 17.71
N SER A 293 -5.42 10.43 17.50
CA SER A 293 -6.34 9.50 16.84
C SER A 293 -5.96 9.23 15.38
N ARG A 294 -5.43 10.24 14.68
CA ARG A 294 -4.93 10.06 13.31
C ARG A 294 -3.67 9.21 13.27
N LEU A 295 -2.71 9.42 14.16
CA LEU A 295 -1.48 8.62 14.23
C LEU A 295 -1.79 7.14 14.50
N VAL A 296 -2.78 6.84 15.35
CA VAL A 296 -3.27 5.46 15.55
C VAL A 296 -3.82 4.87 14.25
N LYS A 297 -4.61 5.63 13.49
CA LYS A 297 -5.16 5.18 12.20
C LYS A 297 -4.08 4.94 11.15
N GLU A 298 -3.14 5.87 10.98
CA GLU A 298 -2.01 5.71 10.06
C GLU A 298 -1.15 4.50 10.44
N SER A 299 -0.93 4.31 11.75
CA SER A 299 -0.20 3.14 12.24
C SER A 299 -0.94 1.83 11.95
N GLN A 300 -2.27 1.82 12.00
CA GLN A 300 -3.06 0.66 11.64
C GLN A 300 -2.92 0.32 10.14
N ALA A 301 -2.81 1.34 9.28
CA ALA A 301 -2.59 1.14 7.84
C ALA A 301 -1.24 0.46 7.57
N VAL A 302 -0.16 0.89 8.24
CA VAL A 302 1.16 0.24 8.17
C VAL A 302 1.09 -1.23 8.64
N LEU A 303 0.43 -1.49 9.77
CA LEU A 303 0.25 -2.86 10.27
C LEU A 303 -0.57 -3.74 9.31
N GLN A 304 -1.58 -3.17 8.65
CA GLN A 304 -2.35 -3.87 7.63
C GLN A 304 -1.52 -4.18 6.39
N ALA A 305 -0.67 -3.24 5.94
CA ALA A 305 0.26 -3.48 4.83
C ALA A 305 1.22 -4.64 5.13
N ARG A 306 1.80 -4.67 6.34
CA ARG A 306 2.62 -5.78 6.82
C ARG A 306 1.86 -7.11 6.86
N ALA A 307 0.70 -7.13 7.52
CA ALA A 307 -0.11 -8.35 7.67
C ALA A 307 -0.62 -8.89 6.32
N ARG A 308 -0.84 -8.01 5.34
CA ARG A 308 -1.17 -8.39 3.97
C ARG A 308 0.00 -9.10 3.30
N SER A 309 1.21 -8.53 3.36
CA SER A 309 2.40 -9.14 2.78
C SER A 309 2.66 -10.55 3.36
N GLU A 310 2.58 -10.69 4.69
CA GLU A 310 2.72 -11.99 5.37
C GLU A 310 1.65 -13.00 4.94
N ARG A 311 0.39 -12.56 4.80
CA ARG A 311 -0.71 -13.42 4.35
C ARG A 311 -0.52 -13.86 2.91
N ASP A 312 -0.07 -12.97 2.04
CA ASP A 312 0.09 -13.25 0.62
C ASP A 312 1.24 -14.24 0.40
N VAL A 313 2.37 -14.08 1.10
CA VAL A 313 3.45 -15.08 1.14
C VAL A 313 2.95 -16.42 1.67
N LYS A 314 2.20 -16.43 2.78
CA LYS A 314 1.59 -17.67 3.30
C LYS A 314 0.66 -18.32 2.27
N GLY A 315 -0.10 -17.53 1.51
CA GLY A 315 -0.92 -17.97 0.40
C GLY A 315 -0.08 -18.68 -0.66
N PHE A 316 0.95 -18.01 -1.18
CA PHE A 316 1.88 -18.58 -2.17
C PHE A 316 2.51 -19.90 -1.71
N LEU A 317 2.94 -19.98 -0.45
CA LEU A 317 3.53 -21.20 0.12
C LEU A 317 2.53 -22.35 0.24
N LYS A 318 1.27 -22.04 0.59
CA LYS A 318 0.24 -23.05 0.87
C LYS A 318 -0.40 -23.61 -0.40
N THR A 319 -0.71 -22.77 -1.37
CA THR A 319 -1.49 -23.17 -2.56
C THR A 319 -0.63 -23.68 -3.70
N GLY A 320 0.69 -23.49 -3.67
CA GLY A 320 1.51 -23.77 -4.84
C GLY A 320 1.13 -22.88 -6.04
N LEU A 321 0.43 -21.76 -5.81
CA LEU A 321 0.09 -20.75 -6.83
C LEU A 321 1.30 -20.28 -7.63
N ALA A 322 2.50 -20.36 -7.07
CA ALA A 322 3.74 -20.16 -7.81
C ALA A 322 3.82 -21.15 -9.01
N ALA A 323 3.55 -22.45 -8.81
CA ALA A 323 3.54 -23.44 -9.88
C ALA A 323 2.45 -23.16 -10.94
N GLU A 324 1.27 -22.71 -10.54
CA GLU A 324 0.22 -22.31 -11.50
C GLU A 324 0.59 -21.04 -12.27
N HIS A 325 1.07 -20.00 -11.59
CA HIS A 325 1.54 -18.78 -12.25
C HIS A 325 2.75 -19.05 -13.16
N HIS A 326 3.64 -19.94 -12.76
CA HIS A 326 4.73 -20.42 -13.61
C HIS A 326 4.19 -21.21 -14.80
N ARG A 327 3.16 -22.06 -14.62
CA ARG A 327 2.51 -22.77 -15.72
C ARG A 327 1.87 -21.79 -16.71
N VAL A 328 1.23 -20.73 -16.22
CA VAL A 328 0.69 -19.64 -17.06
C VAL A 328 1.81 -18.90 -17.79
N GLY A 329 2.91 -18.58 -17.11
CA GLY A 329 4.09 -17.95 -17.73
C GLY A 329 4.75 -18.84 -18.79
N GLN A 330 4.87 -20.14 -18.53
CA GLN A 330 5.34 -21.14 -19.51
C GLN A 330 4.41 -21.22 -20.70
N LEU A 331 3.08 -21.29 -20.49
CA LEU A 331 2.09 -21.30 -21.56
C LEU A 331 2.16 -20.00 -22.39
N LEU A 332 2.36 -18.84 -21.77
CA LEU A 332 2.54 -17.58 -22.49
C LEU A 332 3.83 -17.58 -23.34
N ASN A 333 4.93 -18.09 -22.80
CA ASN A 333 6.18 -18.24 -23.55
C ASN A 333 6.05 -19.27 -24.67
N GLU A 334 5.35 -20.40 -24.45
CA GLU A 334 5.03 -21.38 -25.48
C GLU A 334 4.19 -20.75 -26.60
N ILE A 335 3.17 -19.96 -26.25
CA ILE A 335 2.35 -19.19 -27.21
C ILE A 335 3.21 -18.18 -27.97
N MET A 336 4.09 -17.43 -27.29
CA MET A 336 4.97 -16.48 -27.95
C MET A 336 6.00 -17.15 -28.86
N ASN A 337 6.53 -18.31 -28.47
CA ASN A 337 7.45 -19.09 -29.31
C ASN A 337 6.73 -19.64 -30.54
N GLN A 338 5.52 -20.20 -30.38
CA GLN A 338 4.69 -20.60 -31.52
C GLN A 338 4.34 -19.39 -32.40
N ALA A 339 4.03 -18.24 -31.80
CA ALA A 339 3.81 -17.01 -32.55
C ALA A 339 5.05 -16.59 -33.34
N LEU A 340 6.26 -16.72 -32.81
CA LEU A 340 7.50 -16.42 -33.53
C LEU A 340 7.80 -17.40 -34.67
N GLU A 341 7.42 -18.68 -34.51
CA GLU A 341 7.55 -19.71 -35.55
C GLU A 341 6.54 -19.54 -36.70
N LEU A 342 5.45 -18.81 -36.46
CA LEU A 342 4.49 -18.44 -37.51
C LEU A 342 5.08 -17.33 -38.40
N ASP A 343 5.14 -17.59 -39.70
CA ASP A 343 5.51 -16.57 -40.68
C ASP A 343 4.36 -15.56 -40.84
N TRP A 344 4.47 -14.41 -40.17
CA TRP A 344 3.48 -13.32 -40.20
C TRP A 344 3.42 -12.58 -41.55
N GLN A 345 4.17 -13.03 -42.56
CA GLN A 345 4.08 -12.45 -43.89
C GLN A 345 2.66 -12.65 -44.49
N PRO A 346 1.96 -11.59 -44.91
CA PRO A 346 0.53 -11.63 -45.27
C PRO A 346 0.21 -12.34 -46.60
N ARG A 347 1.11 -13.16 -47.15
CA ARG A 347 0.99 -13.75 -48.49
C ARG A 347 0.90 -15.27 -48.54
N ALA A 348 1.39 -16.02 -47.55
CA ALA A 348 1.34 -17.48 -47.61
C ALA A 348 -0.06 -18.05 -47.27
N ASN A 349 -0.75 -17.46 -46.28
CA ASN A 349 -1.92 -18.11 -45.65
C ASN A 349 -3.27 -17.54 -46.11
N ARG A 350 -3.31 -16.68 -47.14
CA ARG A 350 -4.50 -15.90 -47.51
C ARG A 350 -5.62 -16.70 -48.20
N ARG A 351 -5.43 -18.01 -48.41
CA ARG A 351 -6.36 -18.88 -49.15
C ARG A 351 -6.44 -20.32 -48.60
N GLU A 352 -5.87 -20.59 -47.43
CA GLU A 352 -6.08 -21.88 -46.80
C GLU A 352 -7.51 -21.99 -46.25
N PRO A 353 -8.16 -23.16 -46.41
CA PRO A 353 -9.48 -23.39 -45.84
C PRO A 353 -9.37 -23.45 -44.31
N VAL A 354 -9.79 -22.38 -43.65
CA VAL A 354 -9.91 -22.33 -42.18
C VAL A 354 -11.26 -22.95 -41.79
N PRO A 355 -11.33 -23.82 -40.76
CA PRO A 355 -12.59 -24.45 -40.32
C PRO A 355 -13.52 -23.48 -39.57
N LEU A 356 -13.17 -22.21 -39.50
CA LEU A 356 -13.96 -21.16 -38.85
C LEU A 356 -14.79 -20.44 -39.91
N PRO A 357 -16.14 -20.39 -39.78
CA PRO A 357 -16.94 -19.56 -40.67
C PRO A 357 -16.49 -18.09 -40.53
N PRO A 358 -16.51 -17.29 -41.62
CA PRO A 358 -16.12 -15.89 -41.54
C PRO A 358 -17.08 -15.12 -40.63
N VAL A 359 -16.70 -14.96 -39.37
CA VAL A 359 -17.40 -14.07 -38.42
C VAL A 359 -16.98 -12.64 -38.75
N GLY A 360 -17.51 -12.13 -39.85
CA GLY A 360 -17.49 -10.69 -40.12
C GLY A 360 -18.50 -10.04 -39.20
N VAL A 361 -18.10 -9.61 -38.01
CA VAL A 361 -18.94 -8.70 -37.23
C VAL A 361 -18.90 -7.33 -37.92
N ALA A 362 -19.78 -7.16 -38.91
CA ALA A 362 -19.97 -5.89 -39.58
C ALA A 362 -20.67 -4.91 -38.62
N LEU A 363 -19.88 -4.21 -37.80
CA LEU A 363 -20.37 -3.14 -36.93
C LEU A 363 -20.65 -1.85 -37.74
N ALA A 364 -21.41 -1.96 -38.82
CA ALA A 364 -21.64 -0.89 -39.79
C ALA A 364 -22.42 0.31 -39.22
N LYS A 365 -23.12 0.14 -38.09
CA LYS A 365 -23.99 1.16 -37.49
C LYS A 365 -23.36 1.96 -36.33
N THR A 366 -22.16 1.61 -35.89
CA THR A 366 -21.46 2.35 -34.80
C THR A 366 -20.54 3.44 -35.36
N PRO A 367 -20.71 4.71 -34.95
CA PRO A 367 -19.86 5.82 -35.38
C PRO A 367 -18.37 5.63 -35.06
N LEU A 368 -17.49 6.21 -35.89
CA LEU A 368 -16.02 6.18 -35.73
C LEU A 368 -15.50 6.55 -34.33
N PRO A 369 -16.03 7.57 -33.62
CA PRO A 369 -15.54 7.90 -32.27
C PRO A 369 -15.81 6.82 -31.21
N GLU A 370 -16.85 5.99 -31.36
CA GLU A 370 -17.10 4.85 -30.46
C GLU A 370 -16.19 3.66 -30.78
N ARG A 371 -15.70 3.56 -32.01
CA ARG A 371 -14.73 2.54 -32.45
C ARG A 371 -13.30 2.83 -31.96
N LEU A 372 -12.97 4.09 -31.70
CA LEU A 372 -11.65 4.54 -31.24
C LEU A 372 -11.59 4.84 -29.75
N ARG A 373 -12.73 4.84 -29.05
CA ARG A 373 -12.72 4.75 -27.60
C ARG A 373 -12.27 3.34 -27.25
N PHE A 374 -11.05 3.23 -26.72
CA PHE A 374 -10.71 2.12 -25.85
C PHE A 374 -11.89 1.99 -24.87
N LYS A 375 -12.52 0.81 -24.80
CA LYS A 375 -13.37 0.48 -23.65
C LYS A 375 -12.44 0.48 -22.45
N ALA A 376 -12.14 1.65 -21.90
CA ALA A 376 -11.77 1.77 -20.52
C ALA A 376 -12.94 1.11 -19.79
N ILE A 377 -12.64 0.05 -19.06
CA ILE A 377 -13.59 -0.59 -18.15
C ILE A 377 -14.17 0.55 -17.33
N GLU A 378 -15.43 0.91 -17.61
CA GLU A 378 -16.14 1.91 -16.85
C GLU A 378 -16.15 1.43 -15.41
N ASN A 379 -15.46 2.20 -14.56
CA ASN A 379 -15.44 2.10 -13.12
C ASN A 379 -15.30 0.67 -12.57
N ILE A 380 -14.04 0.25 -12.38
CA ILE A 380 -13.67 -0.35 -11.10
C ILE A 380 -13.70 0.78 -10.05
N ASP A 381 -14.88 1.34 -9.80
CA ASP A 381 -15.13 1.96 -8.51
C ASP A 381 -15.10 0.80 -7.54
N GLN A 382 -13.93 0.61 -6.93
CA GLN A 382 -13.81 0.20 -5.53
C GLN A 382 -14.95 -0.72 -5.06
N GLN A 383 -15.03 -1.94 -5.60
CA GLN A 383 -15.32 -3.06 -4.72
C GLN A 383 -14.08 -3.22 -3.85
N ALA A 384 -13.93 -2.30 -2.89
CA ALA A 384 -13.21 -2.61 -1.68
C ALA A 384 -13.92 -3.86 -1.16
N LEU A 385 -13.21 -4.99 -1.18
CA LEU A 385 -13.63 -6.18 -0.45
C LEU A 385 -14.02 -5.69 0.94
N ASP A 386 -15.31 -5.76 1.26
CA ASP A 386 -15.79 -5.41 2.57
C ASP A 386 -15.39 -6.54 3.52
N LEU A 387 -14.15 -6.45 3.99
CA LEU A 387 -13.54 -7.42 4.90
C LEU A 387 -14.02 -7.23 6.35
N SER A 388 -15.06 -6.42 6.57
CA SER A 388 -15.72 -6.41 7.86
C SER A 388 -16.41 -7.76 8.09
N ARG A 389 -16.27 -8.30 9.31
CA ARG A 389 -16.90 -9.56 9.70
C ARG A 389 -18.42 -9.37 9.72
N HIS A 390 -19.06 -9.62 8.59
CA HIS A 390 -20.50 -9.80 8.52
C HIS A 390 -20.81 -11.17 9.12
N ARG A 391 -21.63 -11.20 10.19
CA ARG A 391 -22.46 -12.39 10.43
C ARG A 391 -23.53 -12.33 9.36
N ALA A 392 -23.23 -12.88 8.18
CA ALA A 392 -24.26 -13.12 7.19
C ALA A 392 -25.18 -14.22 7.72
N ASP A 393 -26.48 -14.02 7.59
CA ASP A 393 -27.45 -15.10 7.73
C ASP A 393 -27.26 -16.01 6.51
N LEU A 394 -27.42 -17.33 6.65
CA LEU A 394 -27.17 -18.29 5.56
C LEU A 394 -28.08 -18.03 4.34
N SER A 395 -29.18 -17.30 4.54
CA SER A 395 -30.12 -16.87 3.50
C SER A 395 -29.61 -15.72 2.61
N ASP A 396 -28.53 -15.03 2.99
CA ASP A 396 -27.95 -13.90 2.22
C ASP A 396 -26.81 -14.34 1.30
N LEU A 397 -26.56 -15.65 1.15
CA LEU A 397 -25.55 -16.18 0.24
C LEU A 397 -26.09 -16.26 -1.19
N ASP A 398 -25.35 -15.66 -2.13
CA ASP A 398 -25.70 -15.63 -3.55
C ASP A 398 -25.71 -17.04 -4.16
N ALA A 399 -26.55 -17.26 -5.19
CA ALA A 399 -26.67 -18.56 -5.88
C ALA A 399 -25.33 -19.11 -6.41
N GLU A 400 -24.42 -18.21 -6.80
CA GLU A 400 -23.08 -18.54 -7.28
C GLU A 400 -22.19 -19.22 -6.21
N PHE A 401 -22.42 -18.93 -4.92
CA PHE A 401 -21.74 -19.63 -3.82
C PHE A 401 -22.21 -21.08 -3.70
N TRP A 402 -23.52 -21.31 -3.89
CA TRP A 402 -24.09 -22.65 -3.87
C TRP A 402 -23.69 -23.47 -5.10
N ASP A 403 -23.57 -22.83 -6.28
CA ASP A 403 -23.04 -23.47 -7.49
C ASP A 403 -21.55 -23.84 -7.36
N ALA A 404 -20.78 -23.09 -6.59
CA ALA A 404 -19.36 -23.37 -6.32
C ALA A 404 -19.16 -24.37 -5.16
N LEU A 405 -20.22 -24.68 -4.41
CA LEU A 405 -20.18 -25.69 -3.36
C LEU A 405 -20.32 -27.06 -4.04
N ASN A 406 -19.23 -27.82 -4.13
CA ASN A 406 -19.27 -29.24 -4.48
C ASN A 406 -20.04 -29.99 -3.38
N GLY A 407 -21.36 -30.02 -3.53
CA GLY A 407 -22.28 -30.73 -2.65
C GLY A 407 -22.89 -31.92 -3.38
N LEU A 408 -23.33 -32.91 -2.60
CA LEU A 408 -24.00 -34.09 -3.14
C LEU A 408 -25.28 -33.71 -3.91
N ASP A 409 -25.38 -34.13 -5.17
CA ASP A 409 -26.64 -34.10 -5.92
C ASP A 409 -27.59 -35.19 -5.37
N ARG A 410 -28.46 -34.76 -4.45
CA ARG A 410 -29.39 -35.64 -3.73
C ARG A 410 -30.39 -36.31 -4.66
N GLU A 411 -30.86 -35.61 -5.69
CA GLU A 411 -31.86 -36.14 -6.62
C GLU A 411 -31.29 -37.31 -7.41
N THR A 412 -30.07 -37.14 -7.92
CA THR A 412 -29.38 -38.19 -8.68
C THR A 412 -29.11 -39.40 -7.79
N LEU A 413 -28.61 -39.20 -6.56
CA LEU A 413 -28.33 -40.32 -5.64
C LEU A 413 -29.60 -41.07 -5.20
N ILE A 414 -30.70 -40.37 -4.92
CA ILE A 414 -31.99 -41.02 -4.58
C ILE A 414 -32.47 -41.88 -5.76
N ARG A 415 -32.35 -41.36 -6.99
CA ARG A 415 -32.77 -42.10 -8.19
C ARG A 415 -31.93 -43.37 -8.39
N GLU A 416 -30.62 -43.28 -8.23
CA GLU A 416 -29.70 -44.41 -8.37
C GLU A 416 -29.93 -45.48 -7.28
N THR A 417 -30.16 -45.05 -6.04
CA THR A 417 -30.44 -45.98 -4.93
C THR A 417 -31.78 -46.70 -5.09
N LEU A 418 -32.83 -46.00 -5.55
CA LEU A 418 -34.11 -46.62 -5.88
C LEU A 418 -33.99 -47.63 -7.03
N GLN A 419 -33.23 -47.32 -8.08
CA GLN A 419 -32.95 -48.25 -9.16
C GLN A 419 -32.22 -49.50 -8.65
N LEU A 420 -31.19 -49.31 -7.83
CA LEU A 420 -30.41 -50.40 -7.26
C LEU A 420 -31.27 -51.33 -6.36
N LEU A 421 -32.13 -50.75 -5.53
CA LEU A 421 -33.06 -51.51 -4.68
C LEU A 421 -34.09 -52.28 -5.52
N ALA A 422 -34.57 -51.68 -6.62
CA ALA A 422 -35.50 -52.33 -7.54
C ALA A 422 -34.86 -53.49 -8.33
N GLU A 423 -33.59 -53.35 -8.72
CA GLU A 423 -32.84 -54.39 -9.44
C GLU A 423 -32.50 -55.60 -8.56
N GLN A 424 -32.13 -55.37 -7.29
CA GLN A 424 -31.72 -56.42 -6.36
C GLN A 424 -32.92 -57.15 -5.73
N GLY A 425 -34.09 -56.50 -5.63
CA GLY A 425 -35.35 -57.11 -5.20
C GLY A 425 -35.32 -57.70 -3.78
N LYS A 426 -34.36 -57.28 -2.95
CA LYS A 426 -34.13 -57.73 -1.57
C LYS A 426 -33.79 -56.53 -0.69
N PRO A 427 -34.07 -56.61 0.63
CA PRO A 427 -33.61 -55.59 1.57
C PRO A 427 -32.08 -55.58 1.64
N LEU A 428 -31.47 -54.42 1.42
CA LEU A 428 -30.01 -54.23 1.45
C LEU A 428 -29.60 -53.38 2.65
N THR A 429 -28.44 -53.67 3.25
CA THR A 429 -27.87 -52.82 4.30
C THR A 429 -27.19 -51.57 3.73
N LEU A 430 -26.98 -50.54 4.55
CA LEU A 430 -26.23 -49.34 4.13
C LEU A 430 -24.83 -49.67 3.60
N VAL A 431 -24.17 -50.68 4.17
CA VAL A 431 -22.84 -51.12 3.71
C VAL A 431 -22.93 -51.81 2.35
N GLU A 432 -23.96 -52.61 2.12
CA GLU A 432 -24.19 -53.24 0.80
C GLU A 432 -24.51 -52.19 -0.27
N ILE A 433 -25.29 -51.16 0.08
CA ILE A 433 -25.56 -50.02 -0.82
C ILE A 433 -24.27 -49.26 -1.09
N ALA A 434 -23.45 -48.97 -0.07
CA ALA A 434 -22.16 -48.28 -0.22
C ALA A 434 -21.13 -49.07 -1.04
N GLN A 435 -21.20 -50.40 -1.06
CA GLN A 435 -20.34 -51.23 -1.89
C GLN A 435 -20.72 -51.18 -3.37
N HIS A 436 -22.00 -50.99 -3.69
CA HIS A 436 -22.48 -50.89 -5.06
C HIS A 436 -22.50 -49.45 -5.60
N LEU A 437 -22.73 -48.47 -4.72
CA LEU A 437 -22.67 -47.03 -4.99
C LEU A 437 -21.62 -46.42 -4.06
N PRO A 438 -20.33 -46.43 -4.46
CA PRO A 438 -19.27 -45.86 -3.63
C PRO A 438 -19.55 -44.37 -3.40
N PRO A 439 -19.52 -43.88 -2.14
CA PRO A 439 -19.86 -42.50 -1.86
C PRO A 439 -18.77 -41.56 -2.39
N GLU A 440 -19.14 -40.60 -3.25
CA GLU A 440 -18.25 -39.50 -3.64
C GLU A 440 -18.23 -38.39 -2.57
N HIS A 441 -19.34 -38.21 -1.86
CA HIS A 441 -19.47 -37.28 -0.74
C HIS A 441 -19.79 -38.07 0.54
N ASP A 442 -18.78 -38.67 1.16
CA ASP A 442 -18.88 -39.66 2.26
C ASP A 442 -20.03 -39.41 3.26
N LEU A 443 -19.91 -38.36 4.07
CA LEU A 443 -20.85 -38.08 5.16
C LEU A 443 -22.24 -37.66 4.66
N GLU A 444 -22.30 -36.91 3.56
CA GLU A 444 -23.57 -36.43 3.00
C GLU A 444 -24.38 -37.59 2.42
N THR A 445 -23.71 -38.54 1.79
CA THR A 445 -24.30 -39.76 1.22
C THR A 445 -24.93 -40.61 2.32
N PHE A 446 -24.18 -40.89 3.41
CA PHE A 446 -24.71 -41.67 4.53
C PHE A 446 -25.85 -40.96 5.26
N ALA A 447 -25.76 -39.64 5.43
CA ALA A 447 -26.83 -38.84 6.03
C ALA A 447 -28.12 -38.89 5.18
N LEU A 448 -27.99 -38.86 3.86
CA LEU A 448 -29.14 -38.98 2.95
C LEU A 448 -29.80 -40.36 3.08
N TRP A 449 -29.04 -41.45 3.04
CA TRP A 449 -29.61 -42.81 3.18
C TRP A 449 -30.24 -43.05 4.55
N LEU A 450 -29.67 -42.48 5.62
CA LEU A 450 -30.29 -42.48 6.95
C LEU A 450 -31.60 -41.67 6.98
N GLY A 451 -31.63 -40.53 6.28
CA GLY A 451 -32.83 -39.74 6.07
C GLY A 451 -33.91 -40.55 5.34
N MET A 452 -33.54 -41.22 4.25
CA MET A 452 -34.44 -42.09 3.49
C MET A 452 -35.01 -43.23 4.34
N ALA A 453 -34.16 -43.90 5.13
CA ALA A 453 -34.59 -44.98 6.03
C ALA A 453 -35.57 -44.47 7.09
N ARG A 454 -35.34 -43.27 7.63
CA ARG A 454 -36.22 -42.66 8.63
C ARG A 454 -37.57 -42.25 8.04
N GLU A 455 -37.59 -41.71 6.83
CA GLU A 455 -38.83 -41.35 6.13
C GLU A 455 -39.63 -42.58 5.71
N ALA A 456 -38.95 -43.67 5.36
CA ALA A 456 -39.56 -44.98 5.12
C ALA A 456 -40.01 -45.72 6.40
N GLY A 457 -39.79 -45.14 7.59
CA GLY A 457 -40.21 -45.73 8.86
C GLY A 457 -39.43 -47.00 9.23
N VAL A 458 -38.23 -47.20 8.69
CA VAL A 458 -37.37 -48.34 8.99
C VAL A 458 -36.73 -48.15 10.38
N GLU A 459 -36.75 -49.20 11.21
CA GLU A 459 -36.08 -49.18 12.51
C GLU A 459 -34.56 -49.15 12.33
N ILE A 460 -33.91 -48.17 12.97
CA ILE A 460 -32.46 -47.99 12.94
C ILE A 460 -31.87 -48.62 14.21
N ASP A 461 -31.13 -49.72 14.06
CA ASP A 461 -30.46 -50.39 15.17
C ASP A 461 -29.04 -49.84 15.37
N LEU A 462 -28.83 -49.15 16.50
CA LEU A 462 -27.54 -48.59 16.92
C LEU A 462 -26.68 -49.60 17.70
N SER A 463 -27.22 -50.77 18.06
CA SER A 463 -26.53 -51.76 18.90
C SER A 463 -25.53 -52.64 18.12
N GLN A 464 -25.66 -52.69 16.79
CA GLN A 464 -24.79 -53.45 15.88
C GLN A 464 -24.24 -52.57 14.76
N PRO A 465 -23.24 -51.70 15.02
CA PRO A 465 -22.64 -50.90 13.97
C PRO A 465 -21.90 -51.77 12.94
N GLN A 466 -22.04 -51.45 11.66
CA GLN A 466 -21.28 -52.02 10.57
C GLN A 466 -20.17 -51.06 10.14
N GLU A 467 -18.98 -51.60 9.89
CA GLU A 467 -17.82 -50.82 9.46
C GLU A 467 -17.70 -50.81 7.93
N PHE A 468 -17.41 -49.63 7.37
CA PHE A 468 -17.16 -49.44 5.93
C PHE A 468 -15.89 -48.61 5.74
N GLU A 469 -15.01 -49.07 4.84
CA GLU A 469 -13.74 -48.41 4.56
C GLU A 469 -13.78 -47.73 3.18
N VAL A 470 -13.49 -46.43 3.15
CA VAL A 470 -13.37 -45.62 1.93
C VAL A 470 -11.92 -45.17 1.76
N LEU A 471 -11.47 -45.16 0.50
CA LEU A 471 -10.17 -44.61 0.10
C LEU A 471 -10.41 -43.27 -0.59
N ASP A 472 -9.86 -42.20 -0.02
CA ASP A 472 -9.90 -40.84 -0.57
C ASP A 472 -8.92 -40.68 -1.75
N GLU A 473 -9.03 -39.60 -2.54
CA GLU A 473 -8.15 -39.28 -3.68
C GLU A 473 -6.66 -39.22 -3.27
N ASP A 474 -6.40 -38.81 -2.03
CA ASP A 474 -5.07 -38.79 -1.38
C ASP A 474 -4.59 -40.17 -0.87
N GLN A 475 -5.28 -41.28 -1.21
CA GLN A 475 -5.06 -42.65 -0.73
C GLN A 475 -5.15 -42.82 0.79
N ARG A 476 -5.90 -41.94 1.47
CA ARG A 476 -6.16 -42.05 2.91
C ARG A 476 -7.33 -42.99 3.16
N ARG A 477 -7.17 -43.84 4.17
CA ARG A 477 -8.19 -44.81 4.60
C ARG A 477 -9.09 -44.16 5.64
N TRP A 478 -10.38 -44.07 5.33
CA TRP A 478 -11.41 -43.60 6.22
C TRP A 478 -12.31 -44.76 6.63
N LEU A 479 -12.45 -44.96 7.94
CA LEU A 479 -13.31 -45.99 8.50
C LEU A 479 -14.58 -45.34 9.05
N PHE A 480 -15.73 -45.70 8.47
CA PHE A 480 -17.04 -45.24 8.90
C PHE A 480 -17.75 -46.35 9.68
N SER A 481 -18.38 -45.97 10.79
CA SER A 481 -19.21 -46.86 11.62
C SER A 481 -20.67 -46.47 11.40
N LEU A 482 -21.40 -47.28 10.64
CA LEU A 482 -22.79 -47.04 10.23
C LEU A 482 -23.75 -47.89 11.08
N PRO A 483 -24.92 -47.38 11.45
CA PRO A 483 -25.92 -48.19 12.14
C PRO A 483 -26.48 -49.28 11.24
N TYR A 484 -26.96 -50.38 11.84
CA TYR A 484 -27.61 -51.44 11.08
C TYR A 484 -29.04 -51.02 10.72
N LEU A 485 -29.31 -50.96 9.43
CA LEU A 485 -30.65 -50.82 8.87
C LEU A 485 -30.70 -51.51 7.51
N THR A 486 -31.89 -51.87 7.08
CA THR A 486 -32.13 -52.49 5.77
C THR A 486 -33.17 -51.69 4.99
N LEU A 487 -32.83 -51.25 3.78
CA LEU A 487 -33.75 -50.58 2.88
C LEU A 487 -34.29 -51.58 1.85
N SER A 488 -35.60 -51.58 1.62
CA SER A 488 -36.22 -52.38 0.57
C SER A 488 -36.95 -51.49 -0.45
N SER A 489 -37.06 -51.95 -1.69
CA SER A 489 -37.78 -51.22 -2.75
C SER A 489 -39.27 -50.99 -2.42
N GLN A 490 -39.89 -51.84 -1.59
CA GLN A 490 -41.30 -51.70 -1.18
C GLN A 490 -41.50 -50.58 -0.14
N ASP A 491 -40.50 -50.31 0.70
CA ASP A 491 -40.62 -49.33 1.78
C ASP A 491 -40.39 -47.89 1.30
N VAL A 492 -39.65 -47.72 0.21
CA VAL A 492 -39.14 -46.41 -0.27
C VAL A 492 -39.90 -45.90 -1.51
N SER A 493 -40.68 -46.76 -2.19
CA SER A 493 -41.34 -46.45 -3.47
C SER A 493 -42.62 -45.61 -3.37
N ASP A 494 -43.30 -45.60 -2.21
CA ASP A 494 -44.54 -44.86 -1.97
C ASP A 494 -44.32 -43.45 -1.36
N ILE A 495 -43.05 -43.03 -1.22
CA ILE A 495 -42.67 -41.76 -0.60
C ILE A 495 -42.42 -40.72 -1.69
N ASP A 496 -43.10 -39.59 -1.58
CA ASP A 496 -42.89 -38.44 -2.46
C ASP A 496 -41.67 -37.66 -1.95
N TRP A 497 -40.51 -37.90 -2.57
CA TRP A 497 -39.27 -37.20 -2.25
C TRP A 497 -39.37 -35.79 -2.84
N GLU A 498 -39.72 -34.78 -2.02
CA GLU A 498 -39.78 -33.38 -2.47
C GLU A 498 -38.39 -32.95 -2.99
N PHE A 499 -38.36 -32.48 -4.24
CA PHE A 499 -37.16 -32.00 -4.95
C PHE A 499 -36.91 -30.50 -4.74
#